data_AF-A0AAD7EIB2-F1
#
_entry.id   AF-A0AAD7EIB2-F1
#
_cell.length_a   1.000
_cell.length_b   1.000
_cell.length_c   1.000
_cell.angle_alpha   90.00
_cell.angle_beta   90.00
_cell.angle_gamma   90.00
#
_symmetry.space_group_name_H-M   'P 1'
#
loop_
_entity.id
_entity.type
_entity.pdbx_description
1 polymer ?
#
loop_
_entity_poly.entity_id
_entity_poly.type
_entity_poly.pdbx_seq_one_letter_code
_entity_poly.pdbx_strand_id
1 'polypeptide(L)'
;MSVYLYFVTEGFGFKDGKSPEDIAYNRRLITALLTGNAFLFNDPMNRDIPGTLYEHPALQEILNRAFYNDENNSEAIRTPSYFANGAPLTLLAVFANALKCVITELVKCRMSAKTWQPKYEKHLKILEDWKVYTTNSGSHLTQKLQIRMIQDARRYARIDVTPAGFEKAGISTADFAKNDT
;
A
#
# COMPACT_ATOMS: atom_id res chain seq x y z
N MET A 1 15.88 -12.25 -3.63
CA MET A 1 15.32 -10.94 -3.19
C MET A 1 13.82 -11.06 -3.33
N SER A 2 13.02 -10.68 -2.33
CA SER A 2 11.55 -10.73 -2.46
C SER A 2 11.12 -9.84 -3.63
N VAL A 3 10.22 -10.32 -4.50
CA VAL A 3 9.76 -9.59 -5.71
C VAL A 3 9.22 -8.19 -5.34
N TYR A 4 8.56 -8.06 -4.19
CA TYR A 4 8.04 -6.79 -3.70
C TYR A 4 9.14 -5.83 -3.27
N LEU A 5 10.27 -6.35 -2.77
CA LEU A 5 11.41 -5.52 -2.39
C LEU A 5 12.02 -4.85 -3.63
N TYR A 6 12.11 -5.60 -4.73
CA TYR A 6 12.60 -5.08 -6.00
C TYR A 6 11.74 -3.93 -6.51
N PHE A 7 10.41 -4.10 -6.50
CA PHE A 7 9.49 -3.03 -6.93
C PHE A 7 9.52 -1.80 -6.02
N VAL A 8 9.74 -1.97 -4.71
CA VAL A 8 9.97 -0.82 -3.82
C VAL A 8 11.28 -0.13 -4.18
N THR A 9 12.37 -0.87 -4.36
CA THR A 9 13.68 -0.25 -4.63
C THR A 9 13.72 0.46 -5.98
N GLU A 10 13.24 -0.17 -7.05
CA GLU A 10 13.22 0.45 -8.38
C GLU A 10 12.11 1.49 -8.54
N GLY A 11 10.94 1.26 -7.94
CA GLY A 11 9.80 2.16 -8.02
C GLY A 11 10.06 3.53 -7.41
N PHE A 12 10.85 3.58 -6.33
CA PHE A 12 11.21 4.84 -5.66
C PHE A 12 12.57 5.40 -6.09
N GLY A 13 13.29 4.72 -6.99
CA GLY A 13 14.61 5.15 -7.43
C GLY A 13 15.67 5.06 -6.32
N PHE A 14 15.54 4.09 -5.41
CA PHE A 14 16.59 3.80 -4.45
C PHE A 14 17.86 3.38 -5.19
N LYS A 15 18.98 3.99 -4.80
CA LYS A 15 20.30 3.63 -5.32
C LYS A 15 20.85 2.41 -4.60
N ASP A 16 21.84 1.73 -5.19
CA ASP A 16 22.35 0.45 -4.67
C ASP A 16 23.09 0.56 -3.31
N GLY A 17 23.33 1.79 -2.84
CA GLY A 17 23.92 2.07 -1.54
C GLY A 17 25.40 1.68 -1.44
N LYS A 18 26.12 1.61 -2.57
CA LYS A 18 27.56 1.30 -2.58
C LYS A 18 28.42 2.52 -2.32
N SER A 19 27.97 3.73 -2.70
CA SER A 19 28.69 4.98 -2.42
C SER A 19 28.09 5.75 -1.22
N PRO A 20 28.88 6.56 -0.50
CA PRO A 20 28.37 7.49 0.50
C PRO A 20 27.27 8.42 -0.04
N GLU A 21 27.38 8.82 -1.29
CA GLU A 21 26.40 9.66 -2.00
C GLU A 21 25.07 8.92 -2.20
N ASP A 22 25.12 7.63 -2.55
CA ASP A 22 23.93 6.78 -2.69
C ASP A 22 23.25 6.56 -1.34
N ILE A 23 24.03 6.34 -0.28
CA ILE A 23 23.50 6.22 1.09
C ILE A 23 22.84 7.52 1.52
N ALA A 24 23.47 8.68 1.28
CA ALA A 24 22.92 9.98 1.62
C ALA A 24 21.68 10.34 0.80
N TYR A 25 21.64 9.95 -0.48
CA TYR A 25 20.46 10.06 -1.34
C TYR A 25 19.32 9.20 -0.81
N ASN A 26 19.57 7.91 -0.57
CA ASN A 26 18.56 6.98 -0.05
C ASN A 26 18.03 7.44 1.31
N ARG A 27 18.88 7.96 2.19
CA ARG A 27 18.45 8.54 3.48
C ARG A 27 17.54 9.76 3.29
N ARG A 28 17.86 10.68 2.38
CA ARG A 28 17.01 11.83 2.07
C ARG A 28 15.67 11.40 1.46
N LEU A 29 15.70 10.44 0.53
CA LEU A 29 14.51 9.84 -0.04
C LEU A 29 13.66 9.17 1.04
N ILE A 30 14.27 8.43 1.96
CA ILE A 30 13.58 7.84 3.11
C ILE A 30 12.98 8.91 4.01
N THR A 31 13.73 9.95 4.36
CA THR A 31 13.19 11.05 5.15
C THR A 31 11.98 11.67 4.45
N ALA A 32 12.06 11.95 3.15
CA ALA A 32 10.95 12.48 2.37
C ALA A 32 9.74 11.51 2.31
N LEU A 33 10.00 10.20 2.19
CA LEU A 33 8.97 9.16 2.25
C LEU A 33 8.40 8.97 3.67
N LEU A 34 9.05 9.48 4.72
CA LEU A 34 8.60 9.40 6.11
C LEU A 34 7.96 10.71 6.60
N THR A 35 8.35 11.87 6.08
CA THR A 35 7.86 13.18 6.50
C THR A 35 6.80 13.70 5.53
N GLY A 36 5.52 13.69 5.94
CA GLY A 36 4.42 14.32 5.18
C GLY A 36 3.29 13.36 4.80
N ASN A 37 2.68 12.67 5.77
CA ASN A 37 1.60 11.68 5.55
C ASN A 37 1.99 10.48 4.67
N ALA A 38 3.28 10.29 4.43
CA ALA A 38 3.80 9.26 3.55
C ALA A 38 4.15 7.95 4.27
N PHE A 39 3.88 7.77 5.57
CA PHE A 39 3.95 6.43 6.17
C PHE A 39 2.69 6.07 6.92
N LEU A 40 2.25 4.83 6.68
CA LEU A 40 1.48 4.03 7.60
C LEU A 40 1.84 4.39 9.05
N PHE A 41 0.84 4.72 9.86
CA PHE A 41 0.94 5.05 11.28
C PHE A 41 1.39 6.48 11.60
N ASN A 42 0.44 7.40 11.54
CA ASN A 42 -0.01 7.89 12.83
C ASN A 42 -1.23 7.04 13.21
N ASP A 43 -1.25 6.56 14.45
CA ASP A 43 -2.19 5.57 14.98
C ASP A 43 -3.59 5.64 14.32
N PRO A 44 -4.10 4.58 13.65
CA PRO A 44 -5.41 4.62 13.01
C PRO A 44 -6.57 4.75 14.02
N MET A 45 -6.29 4.61 15.31
CA MET A 45 -7.20 4.91 16.42
C MET A 45 -7.05 6.36 16.91
N ASN A 46 -6.00 7.06 16.51
CA ASN A 46 -5.77 8.46 16.83
C ASN A 46 -6.48 9.34 15.79
N ARG A 47 -7.67 9.79 16.20
CA ARG A 47 -8.59 10.65 15.45
C ARG A 47 -8.09 12.09 15.32
N ASP A 48 -7.06 12.48 16.07
CA ASP A 48 -6.55 13.85 16.12
C ASP A 48 -5.56 14.16 14.98
N ILE A 49 -5.27 13.18 14.12
CA ILE A 49 -4.26 13.31 13.06
C ILE A 49 -4.95 13.18 11.69
N PRO A 50 -5.17 14.30 10.97
CA PRO A 50 -5.77 14.28 9.65
C PRO A 50 -4.91 13.48 8.65
N GLY A 51 -5.49 12.45 8.02
CA GLY A 51 -4.83 11.66 6.98
C GLY A 51 -4.06 10.43 7.47
N THR A 52 -4.38 9.88 8.64
CA THR A 52 -3.86 8.61 9.22
C THR A 52 -4.22 7.34 8.44
N LEU A 53 -4.45 7.46 7.15
CA LEU A 53 -5.06 6.41 6.35
C LEU A 53 -4.03 5.75 5.46
N TYR A 54 -4.21 4.44 5.31
CA TYR A 54 -3.41 3.44 4.61
C TYR A 54 -3.22 3.70 3.09
N GLU A 55 -3.20 4.94 2.65
CA GLU A 55 -3.02 5.34 1.25
C GLU A 55 -1.64 5.97 1.08
N HIS A 56 -0.58 5.24 1.44
CA HIS A 56 0.75 5.62 0.97
C HIS A 56 0.79 5.34 -0.54
N PRO A 57 1.12 6.34 -1.40
CA PRO A 57 1.27 6.13 -2.84
C PRO A 57 2.17 4.95 -3.21
N ALA A 58 3.10 4.57 -2.33
CA ALA A 58 3.97 3.42 -2.52
C ALA A 58 3.25 2.08 -2.55
N LEU A 59 2.20 1.91 -1.77
CA LEU A 59 1.42 0.67 -1.81
C LEU A 59 0.72 0.50 -3.16
N GLN A 60 0.21 1.61 -3.73
CA GLN A 60 -0.40 1.61 -5.06
C GLN A 60 0.65 1.32 -6.14
N GLU A 61 1.81 1.94 -6.07
CA GLU A 61 2.88 1.71 -7.06
C GLU A 61 3.38 0.26 -7.04
N ILE A 62 3.55 -0.33 -5.85
CA ILE A 62 3.91 -1.75 -5.72
C ILE A 62 2.81 -2.63 -6.32
N LEU A 63 1.54 -2.34 -6.04
CA LEU A 63 0.40 -3.08 -6.63
C LEU A 63 0.41 -3.01 -8.16
N ASN A 64 0.60 -1.81 -8.71
CA ASN A 64 0.65 -1.56 -10.15
C ASN A 64 1.77 -2.39 -10.81
N ARG A 65 2.99 -2.28 -10.30
CA ARG A 65 4.16 -2.94 -10.89
C ARG A 65 4.21 -4.44 -10.65
N ALA A 66 3.69 -4.93 -9.53
CA ALA A 66 3.72 -6.34 -9.21
C ALA A 66 2.62 -7.13 -9.93
N PHE A 67 1.44 -6.54 -10.11
CA PHE A 67 0.26 -7.30 -10.53
C PHE A 67 -0.45 -6.76 -11.77
N TYR A 68 -0.12 -5.55 -12.22
CA TYR A 68 -0.80 -4.80 -13.30
C TYR A 68 0.22 -4.18 -14.29
N ASN A 69 1.34 -4.86 -14.54
CA ASN A 69 2.49 -4.34 -15.27
C ASN A 69 2.53 -4.65 -16.78
N ASP A 70 1.59 -5.45 -17.28
CA ASP A 70 1.59 -5.95 -18.66
C ASP A 70 0.15 -5.98 -19.21
N GLU A 71 -0.57 -4.86 -19.08
CA GLU A 71 -1.92 -4.65 -19.62
C GLU A 71 -2.83 -5.88 -19.40
N ASN A 72 -3.36 -6.47 -20.47
CA ASN A 72 -4.23 -7.65 -20.44
C ASN A 72 -3.53 -8.96 -20.04
N ASN A 73 -2.20 -9.02 -20.11
CA ASN A 73 -1.41 -10.16 -19.68
C ASN A 73 -1.01 -10.07 -18.21
N SER A 74 -1.35 -8.99 -17.51
CA SER A 74 -1.00 -8.82 -16.10
C SER A 74 -1.54 -9.97 -15.23
N GLU A 75 -0.78 -10.37 -14.20
CA GLU A 75 -1.13 -11.50 -13.33
C GLU A 75 -2.51 -11.33 -12.67
N ALA A 76 -2.85 -10.11 -12.24
CA ALA A 76 -4.16 -9.81 -11.65
C ALA A 76 -5.34 -10.01 -12.61
N ILE A 77 -5.11 -9.91 -13.93
CA ILE A 77 -6.14 -10.14 -14.95
C ILE A 77 -6.34 -11.62 -15.19
N ARG A 78 -5.26 -12.40 -15.07
CA ARG A 78 -5.30 -13.87 -15.11
C ARG A 78 -5.86 -14.49 -13.83
N THR A 79 -5.88 -13.74 -12.72
CA THR A 79 -6.36 -14.20 -11.41
C THR A 79 -7.44 -13.28 -10.81
N PRO A 80 -8.54 -13.00 -11.53
CA PRO A 80 -9.50 -11.97 -11.13
C PRO A 80 -10.22 -12.29 -9.81
N SER A 81 -10.34 -13.58 -9.46
CA SER A 81 -10.95 -14.02 -8.20
C SER A 81 -10.17 -13.57 -6.96
N TYR A 82 -8.84 -13.47 -7.06
CA TYR A 82 -8.00 -13.02 -5.95
C TYR A 82 -8.25 -11.55 -5.59
N PHE A 83 -8.62 -10.73 -6.59
CA PHE A 83 -8.89 -9.29 -6.43
C PHE A 83 -10.38 -8.93 -6.49
N ALA A 84 -11.28 -9.92 -6.47
CA ALA A 84 -12.72 -9.71 -6.65
C ALA A 84 -13.32 -8.75 -5.60
N ASN A 85 -12.77 -8.76 -4.38
CA ASN A 85 -13.20 -7.92 -3.26
C ASN A 85 -12.26 -6.73 -3.00
N GLY A 86 -11.52 -6.29 -4.02
CA GLY A 86 -10.47 -5.28 -3.87
C GLY A 86 -9.11 -5.88 -3.50
N ALA A 87 -8.13 -5.01 -3.22
CA ALA A 87 -6.77 -5.41 -2.84
C ALA A 87 -6.79 -6.16 -1.49
N PRO A 88 -6.34 -7.43 -1.38
CA PRO A 88 -6.39 -8.18 -0.13
C PRO A 88 -5.59 -7.53 1.01
N LEU A 89 -6.13 -7.53 2.24
CA LEU A 89 -5.43 -6.97 3.40
C LEU A 89 -4.11 -7.67 3.70
N THR A 90 -4.05 -8.97 3.47
CA THR A 90 -2.81 -9.77 3.57
C THR A 90 -1.75 -9.26 2.60
N LEU A 91 -2.14 -8.91 1.37
CA LEU A 91 -1.24 -8.34 0.37
C LEU A 91 -0.75 -6.95 0.79
N LEU A 92 -1.65 -6.08 1.25
CA LEU A 92 -1.29 -4.75 1.75
C LEU A 92 -0.35 -4.81 2.96
N ALA A 93 -0.55 -5.78 3.86
CA ALA A 93 0.35 -6.03 4.97
C ALA A 93 1.75 -6.48 4.50
N VAL A 94 1.85 -7.32 3.46
CA VAL A 94 3.14 -7.68 2.85
C VAL A 94 3.84 -6.46 2.26
N PHE A 95 3.12 -5.60 1.54
CA PHE A 95 3.69 -4.39 0.95
C PHE A 95 4.17 -3.39 2.01
N ALA A 96 3.37 -3.17 3.05
CA ALA A 96 3.75 -2.35 4.19
C ALA A 96 5.03 -2.88 4.86
N ASN A 97 5.14 -4.20 4.99
CA ASN A 97 6.30 -4.85 5.59
C ASN A 97 7.55 -4.74 4.70
N ALA A 98 7.39 -4.91 3.38
CA ALA A 98 8.49 -4.75 2.42
C ALA A 98 9.00 -3.31 2.40
N LEU A 99 8.09 -2.33 2.37
CA LEU A 99 8.42 -0.93 2.40
C LEU A 99 9.15 -0.54 3.69
N LYS A 100 8.63 -1.00 4.85
CA LYS A 100 9.29 -0.82 6.14
C LYS A 100 10.68 -1.44 6.15
N CYS A 101 10.87 -2.59 5.49
CA CYS A 101 12.17 -3.22 5.38
C CYS A 101 13.16 -2.42 4.55
N VAL A 102 12.76 -1.93 3.36
CA VAL A 102 13.63 -1.10 2.51
C VAL A 102 14.05 0.17 3.25
N ILE A 103 13.11 0.78 3.97
CA ILE A 103 13.36 2.00 4.75
C ILE A 103 14.30 1.75 5.92
N THR A 104 14.05 0.68 6.68
CA THR A 104 14.82 0.42 7.91
C THR A 104 16.23 -0.09 7.60
N GLU A 105 16.38 -0.93 6.56
CA GLU A 105 17.65 -1.60 6.24
C GLU A 105 18.40 -0.98 5.05
N LEU A 106 18.00 0.20 4.57
CA LEU A 106 18.66 0.97 3.50
C LEU A 106 19.06 0.09 2.30
N VAL A 107 18.06 -0.46 1.59
CA VAL A 107 18.20 -1.26 0.34
C VAL A 107 18.75 -2.69 0.52
N LYS A 108 19.53 -2.98 1.58
CA LYS A 108 20.06 -4.34 1.85
C LYS A 108 19.09 -5.25 2.61
N CYS A 109 17.80 -4.99 2.48
CA CYS A 109 16.79 -5.70 3.23
C CYS A 109 16.80 -7.21 2.95
N ARG A 110 17.01 -8.01 4.00
CA ARG A 110 16.76 -9.47 3.95
C ARG A 110 15.48 -9.77 4.70
N MET A 111 14.37 -9.86 3.96
CA MET A 111 13.08 -10.31 4.51
C MET A 111 13.14 -11.80 4.88
N SER A 112 13.75 -12.11 6.02
CA SER A 112 13.64 -13.45 6.62
C SER A 112 12.32 -13.55 7.37
N ALA A 113 11.64 -14.70 7.27
CA ALA A 113 10.39 -14.94 7.97
C ALA A 113 10.54 -14.69 9.48
N LYS A 114 11.62 -15.20 10.09
CA LYS A 114 11.90 -15.03 11.54
C LYS A 114 11.91 -13.57 11.99
N THR A 115 12.46 -12.66 11.19
CA THR A 115 12.61 -11.24 11.56
C THR A 115 11.40 -10.39 11.18
N TRP A 116 10.66 -10.80 10.16
CA TRP A 116 9.64 -9.98 9.51
C TRP A 116 8.21 -10.49 9.69
N GLN A 117 8.02 -11.73 10.12
CA GLN A 117 6.71 -12.30 10.45
C GLN A 117 6.00 -11.53 11.57
N PRO A 118 6.63 -11.21 12.73
CA PRO A 118 5.93 -10.45 13.78
C PRO A 118 5.50 -9.05 13.31
N LYS A 119 6.27 -8.44 12.40
CA LYS A 119 5.95 -7.14 11.82
C LYS A 119 4.79 -7.24 10.82
N TYR A 120 4.80 -8.28 9.99
CA TYR A 120 3.69 -8.59 9.08
C TYR A 120 2.39 -8.83 9.86
N GLU A 121 2.42 -9.69 10.88
CA GLU A 121 1.27 -9.99 11.73
C GLU A 121 0.73 -8.73 12.40
N LYS A 122 1.62 -7.86 12.90
CA LYS A 122 1.22 -6.56 13.42
C LYS A 122 0.53 -5.69 12.36
N HIS A 123 1.08 -5.58 11.15
CA HIS A 123 0.46 -4.79 10.08
C HIS A 123 -0.89 -5.35 9.65
N LEU A 124 -1.01 -6.68 9.53
CA LEU A 124 -2.26 -7.35 9.19
C LEU A 124 -3.30 -7.13 10.27
N LYS A 125 -2.95 -7.32 11.54
CA LYS A 125 -3.86 -7.09 12.65
C LYS A 125 -4.43 -5.67 12.65
N ILE A 126 -3.58 -4.65 12.41
CA ILE A 126 -4.06 -3.27 12.38
C ILE A 126 -5.01 -3.03 11.18
N LEU A 127 -4.74 -3.63 10.02
CA LEU A 127 -5.63 -3.57 8.87
C LEU A 127 -6.98 -4.25 9.14
N GLU A 128 -6.97 -5.39 9.82
CA GLU A 128 -8.18 -6.11 10.22
C GLU A 128 -8.99 -5.35 11.25
N ASP A 129 -8.33 -4.81 12.29
CA ASP A 129 -8.96 -3.98 13.32
C ASP A 129 -9.59 -2.72 12.68
N TRP A 130 -8.89 -2.10 11.72
CA TRP A 130 -9.42 -0.96 10.97
C TRP A 130 -10.61 -1.34 10.08
N LYS A 131 -10.59 -2.51 9.44
CA LYS A 131 -11.75 -3.03 8.68
C LYS A 131 -12.96 -3.23 9.58
N VAL A 132 -12.77 -3.81 10.76
CA VAL A 132 -13.84 -4.01 11.75
C VAL A 132 -14.41 -2.66 12.18
N TYR A 133 -13.55 -1.70 12.54
CA TYR A 133 -13.97 -0.36 12.93
C TYR A 133 -14.75 0.38 11.83
N THR A 134 -14.23 0.41 10.60
CA THR A 134 -14.90 1.09 9.48
C THR A 134 -16.20 0.41 9.06
N THR A 135 -16.32 -0.90 9.30
CA THR A 135 -17.57 -1.64 9.09
C THR A 135 -18.59 -1.30 10.18
N ASN A 136 -18.18 -1.30 11.46
CA ASN A 136 -19.07 -1.02 12.59
C ASN A 136 -19.56 0.44 12.61
N SER A 137 -18.77 1.37 12.10
CA SER A 137 -19.17 2.78 11.89
C SER A 137 -20.08 2.99 10.66
N GLY A 138 -20.26 1.96 9.82
CA GLY A 138 -21.04 2.05 8.58
C GLY A 138 -20.35 2.82 7.44
N SER A 139 -19.12 3.29 7.62
CA SER A 139 -18.38 4.04 6.60
C SER A 139 -17.80 3.16 5.49
N HIS A 140 -17.46 1.91 5.84
CA HIS A 140 -16.83 0.91 4.99
C HIS A 140 -15.56 1.40 4.29
N LEU A 141 -14.84 2.36 4.89
CA LEU A 141 -13.68 3.01 4.27
C LEU A 141 -12.57 2.04 3.88
N THR A 142 -12.30 1.01 4.69
CA THR A 142 -11.30 0.00 4.32
C THR A 142 -11.70 -0.71 3.03
N GLN A 143 -12.96 -1.11 2.89
CA GLN A 143 -13.45 -1.78 1.68
C GLN A 143 -13.42 -0.85 0.46
N LYS A 144 -13.83 0.41 0.63
CA LYS A 144 -13.75 1.43 -0.42
C LYS A 144 -12.31 1.62 -0.88
N LEU A 145 -11.34 1.70 0.05
CA LEU A 145 -9.92 1.84 -0.28
C LEU A 145 -9.41 0.63 -1.08
N GLN A 146 -9.71 -0.59 -0.62
CA GLN A 146 -9.31 -1.82 -1.32
C GLN A 146 -9.84 -1.86 -2.76
N ILE A 147 -11.08 -1.42 -2.99
CA ILE A 147 -11.68 -1.34 -4.32
C ILE A 147 -11.02 -0.25 -5.16
N ARG A 148 -10.86 0.96 -4.60
CA ARG A 148 -10.23 2.09 -5.30
C ARG A 148 -8.82 1.74 -5.77
N MET A 149 -8.02 1.08 -4.93
CA MET A 149 -6.67 0.67 -5.30
C MET A 149 -6.64 -0.25 -6.53
N ILE A 150 -7.61 -1.16 -6.64
CA ILE A 150 -7.74 -2.04 -7.82
C ILE A 150 -8.21 -1.27 -9.05
N GLN A 151 -9.13 -0.31 -8.89
CA GLN A 151 -9.55 0.55 -9.99
C GLN A 151 -8.37 1.39 -10.52
N ASP A 152 -7.58 1.98 -9.64
CA ASP A 152 -6.42 2.78 -10.00
C ASP A 152 -5.34 1.91 -10.66
N ALA A 153 -5.16 0.66 -10.21
CA ALA A 153 -4.24 -0.29 -10.85
C ALA A 153 -4.70 -0.74 -12.24
N ARG A 154 -6.00 -0.95 -12.46
CA ARG A 154 -6.55 -1.22 -13.79
C ARG A 154 -6.35 -0.05 -14.76
N ARG A 155 -6.54 1.18 -14.28
CA ARG A 155 -6.25 2.40 -15.06
C ARG A 155 -4.77 2.48 -15.43
N TYR A 156 -3.88 2.18 -14.48
CA TYR A 156 -2.44 2.12 -14.74
C TYR A 156 -2.11 1.14 -15.88
N ALA A 157 -2.74 -0.03 -15.88
CA ALA A 157 -2.59 -1.05 -16.92
C ALA A 157 -3.35 -0.74 -18.23
N ARG A 158 -3.98 0.45 -18.37
CA ARG A 158 -4.79 0.84 -19.54
C ARG A 158 -5.90 -0.14 -19.89
N ILE A 159 -6.41 -0.85 -18.89
CA ILE A 159 -7.50 -1.79 -19.05
C ILE A 159 -8.79 -0.99 -19.02
N ASP A 160 -9.59 -1.04 -20.10
CA ASP A 160 -10.82 -0.26 -20.24
C ASP A 160 -11.72 -0.41 -19.01
N VAL A 161 -11.90 0.69 -18.30
CA VAL A 161 -12.69 0.76 -17.08
C VAL A 161 -14.13 1.06 -17.45
N THR A 162 -14.83 0.07 -17.99
CA THR A 162 -16.30 0.05 -17.91
C THR A 162 -16.74 -1.15 -17.09
N PRO A 163 -16.66 -1.09 -15.75
CA PRO A 163 -17.35 -2.06 -14.93
C PRO A 163 -18.84 -1.69 -14.97
N ALA A 164 -19.66 -2.53 -15.58
CA ALA A 164 -21.07 -2.56 -15.21
C ALA A 164 -21.15 -2.79 -13.69
N GLY A 165 -21.67 -1.83 -12.93
CA GLY A 165 -21.94 -1.97 -11.51
C GLY A 165 -20.92 -1.41 -10.51
N PHE A 166 -19.87 -0.71 -10.95
CA PHE A 166 -19.02 0.06 -10.02
C PHE A 166 -19.23 1.56 -10.23
N GLU A 167 -20.17 2.13 -9.48
CA GLU A 167 -20.24 3.58 -9.30
C GLU A 167 -18.87 4.09 -8.85
N LYS A 168 -18.49 5.28 -9.33
CA LYS A 168 -17.36 6.07 -8.83
C LYS A 168 -17.50 6.21 -7.31
N ALA A 169 -16.97 5.27 -6.55
CA ALA A 169 -16.72 5.42 -5.13
C ALA A 169 -15.50 6.34 -5.01
N GLY A 170 -15.68 7.62 -5.37
CA GLY A 170 -14.71 8.66 -5.10
C GLY A 170 -14.63 8.80 -3.59
N ILE A 171 -13.63 8.16 -2.98
CA ILE A 171 -13.29 8.42 -1.59
C ILE A 171 -12.80 9.86 -1.55
N SER A 172 -13.61 10.73 -0.97
CA SER A 172 -13.27 12.12 -0.72
C SER A 172 -12.70 12.26 0.70
N THR A 173 -12.02 13.37 0.99
CA THR A 173 -11.65 13.73 2.36
C THR A 173 -12.87 13.79 3.29
N ALA A 174 -14.06 14.06 2.77
CA ALA A 174 -15.32 14.05 3.53
C ALA A 174 -15.78 12.64 3.94
N ASP A 175 -15.40 11.58 3.21
CA ASP A 175 -15.68 10.20 3.61
C ASP A 175 -14.87 9.81 4.85
N PHE A 176 -13.68 10.40 5.04
CA PHE A 176 -12.86 10.22 6.23
C PHE A 176 -13.37 11.02 7.42
N ALA A 177 -13.83 12.26 7.19
CA ALA A 177 -14.39 13.12 8.25
C ALA A 177 -15.65 12.53 8.91
N LYS A 178 -16.41 11.67 8.21
CA LYS A 178 -17.58 10.96 8.79
C LYS A 178 -17.22 9.94 9.88
N ASN A 179 -15.96 9.53 9.99
CA ASN A 179 -15.51 8.62 11.06
C ASN A 179 -14.98 9.36 12.30
N ASP A 180 -14.79 10.67 12.21
CA ASP A 180 -14.18 11.48 13.27
C ASP A 180 -15.22 12.11 14.23
N THR A 181 -16.52 11.94 13.98
CA THR A 181 -17.64 12.33 14.87
C THR A 181 -18.14 11.15 15.69
#